data_AF-A0A2N8S5A0-F1
#
_entry.id   AF-A0A2N8S5A0-F1
#
_cell.length_a   1.000
_cell.length_b   1.000
_cell.length_c   1.000
_cell.angle_alpha   90.00
_cell.angle_beta   90.00
_cell.angle_gamma   90.00
#
_symmetry.space_group_name_H-M   'P 1'
#
loop_
_entity.id
_entity.type
_entity.pdbx_description
1 polymer ?
#
loop_
_entity_poly.entity_id
_entity_poly.type
_entity_poly.pdbx_seq_one_letter_code
_entity_poly.pdbx_strand_id
1 'polypeptide(L)'
;MTATRYLSACLLLAAFTSAHADTMRCGSQLVTTGDRTFEVERKCGVPQHRDLVGYTLSRNDRQEFALEEWVYGPQNGMLSILTFEGNRLVRIETRRAN
;
A
#
# COMPACT_ATOMS: atom_id res chain seq x y z
N MET A 1 1.28 -43.27 -25.07
CA MET A 1 1.85 -42.76 -23.80
C MET A 1 2.53 -41.38 -24.00
N THR A 2 1.88 -40.44 -24.69
CA THR A 2 2.43 -39.07 -24.92
C THR A 2 1.51 -37.98 -24.37
N ALA A 3 0.19 -38.20 -24.34
CA ALA A 3 -0.80 -37.24 -23.83
C ALA A 3 -0.58 -36.86 -22.35
N THR A 4 -0.16 -37.82 -21.51
CA THR A 4 0.05 -37.60 -20.07
C THR A 4 1.23 -36.65 -19.77
N ARG A 5 2.22 -36.54 -20.68
CA ARG A 5 3.36 -35.63 -20.49
C ARG A 5 3.01 -34.17 -20.77
N TYR A 6 2.02 -33.90 -21.62
CA TYR A 6 1.57 -32.55 -21.93
C TYR A 6 0.67 -31.96 -20.83
N LEU A 7 -0.09 -32.82 -20.13
CA LEU A 7 -0.91 -32.39 -18.98
C LEU A 7 -0.08 -31.84 -17.82
N SER A 8 1.10 -32.43 -17.55
CA SER A 8 2.00 -31.95 -16.50
C SER A 8 2.66 -30.59 -16.81
N ALA A 9 2.81 -30.25 -18.10
CA ALA A 9 3.42 -28.98 -18.51
C ALA A 9 2.46 -27.78 -18.36
N CYS A 10 1.14 -27.98 -18.53
CA CYS A 10 0.15 -26.91 -18.35
C CYS A 10 -0.08 -26.51 -16.89
N LEU A 11 0.15 -27.42 -15.92
CA LEU A 11 -0.12 -27.14 -14.50
C LEU A 11 0.93 -26.21 -13.86
N LEU A 12 2.14 -26.13 -14.42
CA LEU A 12 3.23 -25.31 -13.89
C LEU A 12 3.12 -23.82 -14.23
N LEU A 13 2.28 -23.42 -15.19
CA LEU A 13 2.12 -22.00 -15.57
C LEU A 13 1.08 -21.22 -14.75
N ALA A 14 0.30 -21.88 -13.89
CA ALA A 14 -0.85 -21.26 -13.23
C ALA A 14 -0.55 -20.56 -11.89
N ALA A 15 0.70 -20.49 -11.44
CA ALA A 15 1.05 -20.05 -10.08
C ALA A 15 1.59 -18.61 -9.95
N PHE A 16 1.37 -17.73 -10.94
CA PHE A 16 1.69 -16.31 -10.76
C PHE A 16 0.61 -15.62 -9.92
N THR A 17 0.79 -15.64 -8.61
CA THR A 17 0.00 -14.78 -7.71
C THR A 17 0.46 -13.34 -7.92
N SER A 18 -0.44 -12.46 -8.36
CA SER A 18 -0.14 -11.03 -8.51
C SER A 18 -0.16 -10.35 -7.15
N ALA A 19 1.02 -10.06 -6.60
CA ALA A 19 1.13 -9.11 -5.50
C ALA A 19 0.84 -7.70 -6.05
N HIS A 20 -0.29 -7.13 -5.69
CA HIS A 20 -0.62 -5.75 -6.03
C HIS A 20 0.01 -4.81 -5.01
N ALA A 21 0.83 -3.88 -5.50
CA ALA A 21 1.38 -2.78 -4.72
C ALA A 21 0.76 -1.48 -5.23
N ASP A 22 0.06 -0.76 -4.35
CA ASP A 22 -0.48 0.56 -4.73
C ASP A 22 0.66 1.57 -4.78
N THR A 23 0.59 2.49 -5.74
CA THR A 23 1.61 3.52 -5.94
C THR A 23 1.00 4.92 -6.03
N MET A 24 1.74 5.90 -5.52
CA MET A 24 1.40 7.31 -5.59
C MET A 24 2.61 8.13 -6.02
N ARG A 25 2.38 9.15 -6.85
CA ARG A 25 3.43 10.07 -7.28
C ARG A 25 3.42 11.34 -6.41
N CYS A 26 4.59 11.69 -5.89
CA CYS A 26 4.87 12.94 -5.21
C CYS A 26 5.94 13.69 -6.02
N GLY A 27 5.50 14.57 -6.92
CA GLY A 27 6.39 15.24 -7.87
C GLY A 27 7.10 14.25 -8.81
N SER A 28 8.42 14.18 -8.73
CA SER A 28 9.24 13.22 -9.50
C SER A 28 9.40 11.86 -8.82
N GLN A 29 9.04 11.76 -7.53
CA GLN A 29 9.25 10.57 -6.71
C GLN A 29 7.98 9.71 -6.64
N LEU A 30 8.17 8.42 -6.37
CA LEU A 30 7.10 7.45 -6.20
C LEU A 30 7.12 6.88 -4.78
N VAL A 31 5.94 6.80 -4.21
CA VAL A 31 5.64 6.11 -2.97
C VAL A 31 4.88 4.84 -3.30
N THR A 32 5.19 3.75 -2.61
CA THR A 32 4.52 2.47 -2.79
C THR A 32 4.15 1.85 -1.45
N THR A 33 3.11 1.01 -1.43
CA THR A 33 2.82 0.18 -0.26
C THR A 33 4.08 -0.59 0.17
N GLY A 34 4.38 -0.54 1.46
CA GLY A 34 5.59 -1.08 2.06
C GLY A 34 6.66 -0.04 2.40
N ASP A 35 6.58 1.18 1.84
CA ASP A 35 7.43 2.30 2.24
C ASP A 35 7.21 2.66 3.71
N ARG A 36 8.27 3.14 4.37
CA ARG A 36 8.19 3.59 5.76
C ARG A 36 7.68 5.02 5.84
N THR A 37 7.02 5.39 6.95
CA THR A 37 6.54 6.76 7.22
C THR A 37 7.57 7.85 6.90
N PHE A 38 8.82 7.68 7.35
CA PHE A 38 9.90 8.63 7.07
C PHE A 38 10.29 8.71 5.58
N GLU A 39 10.14 7.62 4.83
CA GLU A 39 10.43 7.59 3.39
C GLU A 39 9.34 8.33 2.63
N VAL A 40 8.08 8.12 3.03
CA VAL A 40 6.94 8.87 2.49
C VAL A 40 7.10 10.36 2.76
N GLU A 41 7.37 10.75 4.01
CA GLU A 41 7.53 12.16 4.39
C GLU A 41 8.71 12.81 3.66
N ARG A 42 9.82 12.10 3.49
CA ARG A 42 10.95 12.59 2.69
C ARG A 42 10.61 12.76 1.21
N LYS A 43 9.74 11.90 0.66
CA LYS A 43 9.36 11.93 -0.75
C LYS A 43 8.25 12.94 -1.08
N CYS A 44 7.30 13.11 -0.16
CA CYS A 44 6.09 13.89 -0.37
C CYS A 44 6.05 15.20 0.44
N GLY A 45 6.97 15.37 1.39
CA GLY A 45 6.89 16.41 2.41
C GLY A 45 5.96 16.02 3.56
N VAL A 46 5.70 16.98 4.45
CA VAL A 46 4.79 16.82 5.59
C VAL A 46 3.34 16.76 5.06
N PRO A 47 2.51 15.80 5.50
CA PRO A 47 1.10 15.75 5.11
C PRO A 47 0.30 16.92 5.71
N GLN A 48 -0.88 17.21 5.16
CA GLN A 48 -1.75 18.24 5.74
C GLN A 48 -2.46 17.76 7.01
N HIS A 49 -2.80 16.47 7.06
CA HIS A 49 -3.38 15.83 8.22
C HIS A 49 -2.64 14.52 8.52
N ARG A 50 -2.42 14.26 9.81
CA ARG A 50 -1.90 13.00 10.35
C ARG A 50 -2.78 12.65 11.55
N ASP A 51 -3.64 11.66 11.38
CA ASP A 51 -4.61 11.25 12.39
C ASP A 51 -4.34 9.81 12.82
N LEU A 52 -4.28 9.58 14.14
CA LEU A 52 -4.30 8.23 14.69
C LEU A 52 -5.76 7.74 14.67
N VAL A 53 -6.08 6.84 13.73
CA VAL A 53 -7.45 6.38 13.50
C VAL A 53 -7.78 5.09 14.25
N GLY A 54 -6.79 4.41 14.80
CA GLY A 54 -7.02 3.23 15.63
C GLY A 54 -5.78 2.39 15.86
N TYR A 55 -6.03 1.11 16.14
CA TYR A 55 -5.00 0.10 16.35
C TYR A 55 -5.43 -1.21 15.68
N THR A 56 -4.45 -1.98 15.22
CA THR A 56 -4.66 -3.34 14.69
C THR A 56 -3.74 -4.33 15.38
N LEU A 57 -4.09 -5.60 15.34
CA LEU A 57 -3.25 -6.67 15.85
C LEU A 57 -2.37 -7.22 14.73
N SER A 58 -1.13 -7.56 15.11
CA SER A 58 -0.22 -8.36 14.30
C SER A 58 -0.86 -9.70 13.94
N ARG A 59 -0.39 -10.34 12.86
CA ARG A 59 -0.87 -11.68 12.42
C ARG A 59 -0.89 -12.77 13.50
N ASN A 60 -0.06 -12.63 14.54
CA ASN A 60 0.01 -13.58 15.65
C ASN A 60 -0.67 -13.07 16.93
N ASP A 61 -1.39 -11.94 16.86
CA ASP A 61 -2.08 -11.26 17.97
C ASP A 61 -1.18 -10.91 19.17
N ARG A 62 0.14 -10.87 18.96
CA ARG A 62 1.14 -10.60 20.01
C ARG A 62 1.53 -9.13 20.13
N GLN A 63 1.16 -8.32 19.16
CA GLN A 63 1.59 -6.94 19.06
C GLN A 63 0.48 -6.09 18.48
N GLU A 64 0.21 -4.96 19.13
CA GLU A 64 -0.67 -3.92 18.62
C GLU A 64 0.14 -2.93 17.79
N PHE A 65 -0.39 -2.55 16.63
CA PHE A 65 0.15 -1.52 15.76
C PHE A 65 -0.83 -0.36 15.66
N ALA A 66 -0.32 0.86 15.82
CA ALA A 66 -1.09 2.07 15.54
C ALA A 66 -1.48 2.11 14.06
N LEU A 67 -2.74 2.47 13.79
CA LEU A 67 -3.21 2.81 12.46
C LEU A 67 -3.26 4.33 12.34
N GLU A 68 -2.42 4.88 11.47
CA GLU A 68 -2.42 6.30 11.16
C GLU A 68 -2.92 6.54 9.75
N GLU A 69 -3.69 7.61 9.55
CA GLU A 69 -4.06 8.11 8.22
C GLU A 69 -3.40 9.45 7.97
N TRP A 70 -2.71 9.56 6.84
CA TRP A 70 -2.07 10.78 6.40
C TRP A 70 -2.75 11.27 5.12
N VAL A 71 -3.03 12.57 5.05
CA VAL A 71 -3.74 13.17 3.91
C VAL A 71 -2.84 14.14 3.17
N TYR A 72 -2.79 13.98 1.85
CA TYR A 72 -2.14 14.87 0.90
C TYR A 72 -3.15 15.43 -0.12
N GLY A 73 -2.91 16.65 -0.60
CA GLY A 73 -3.73 17.31 -1.63
C GLY A 73 -4.78 18.29 -1.06
N PRO A 74 -5.80 18.69 -1.83
CA PRO A 74 -6.15 18.14 -3.12
C PRO A 74 -5.19 18.57 -4.23
N GLN A 75 -4.76 17.63 -5.06
CA GLN A 75 -4.08 17.92 -6.33
C GLN A 75 -5.07 17.64 -7.46
N ASN A 76 -5.38 18.65 -8.28
CA ASN A 76 -6.42 18.57 -9.32
C ASN A 76 -7.77 18.07 -8.79
N GLY A 77 -8.16 18.50 -7.59
CA GLY A 77 -9.41 18.11 -6.95
C GLY A 77 -9.41 16.69 -6.35
N MET A 78 -8.25 16.03 -6.25
CA MET A 78 -8.13 14.69 -5.66
C MET A 78 -7.29 14.73 -4.38
N LEU A 79 -7.83 14.19 -3.29
CA LEU A 79 -7.14 13.87 -2.04
C LEU A 79 -6.49 12.50 -2.13
N SER A 80 -5.37 12.37 -1.44
CA SER A 80 -4.55 11.18 -1.33
C SER A 80 -4.45 10.79 0.14
N ILE A 81 -5.08 9.69 0.52
CA ILE A 81 -5.19 9.19 1.89
C ILE A 81 -4.30 7.96 2.01
N LEU A 82 -3.30 8.01 2.88
CA LEU A 82 -2.32 6.95 3.10
C LEU A 82 -2.58 6.36 4.48
N THR A 83 -2.81 5.06 4.55
CA THR A 83 -2.95 4.36 5.83
C THR A 83 -1.65 3.65 6.17
N PHE A 84 -1.14 3.93 7.36
CA PHE A 84 0.05 3.29 7.92
C PHE A 84 -0.36 2.32 9.02
N GLU A 85 0.30 1.16 9.03
CA GLU A 85 0.29 0.23 10.15
C GLU A 85 1.65 0.28 10.84
N GLY A 86 1.67 0.78 12.07
CA GLY A 86 2.88 1.12 12.79
C GLY A 86 3.67 2.18 12.02
N ASN A 87 4.71 1.76 11.29
CA ASN A 87 5.53 2.65 10.49
C ASN A 87 5.52 2.34 8.99
N ARG A 88 4.65 1.42 8.53
CA ARG A 88 4.67 0.90 7.17
C ARG A 88 3.39 1.28 6.43
N LEU A 89 3.54 1.81 5.22
CA LEU A 89 2.40 2.15 4.36
C LEU A 89 1.72 0.87 3.90
N VAL A 90 0.45 0.69 4.25
CA VAL A 90 -0.32 -0.52 3.90
C VAL A 90 -1.39 -0.27 2.86
N ARG A 91 -1.86 0.97 2.72
CA ARG A 91 -2.92 1.32 1.77
C ARG A 91 -2.75 2.74 1.25
N ILE A 92 -3.05 2.90 -0.03
CA ILE A 92 -3.13 4.19 -0.70
C ILE A 92 -4.53 4.33 -1.30
N GLU A 93 -5.22 5.40 -0.95
CA GLU A 93 -6.56 5.69 -1.44
C GLU A 93 -6.62 7.10 -2.03
N THR A 94 -7.33 7.26 -3.14
CA THR A 94 -7.54 8.56 -3.78
C THR A 94 -9.03 8.89 -3.81
N ARG A 95 -9.42 10.06 -3.29
CA ARG A 95 -10.81 10.53 -3.21
C ARG A 95 -10.96 11.90 -3.86
N ARG A 96 -12.10 12.21 -4.47
CA ARG A 96 -12.37 13.60 -4.88
C ARG A 96 -12.61 14.47 -3.65
N ALA A 97 -12.03 15.66 -3.63
CA ALA A 97 -12.43 16.72 -2.73
C ALA A 97 -13.84 17.19 -3.15
N ASN A 98 -14.79 17.11 -2.23
CA ASN A 98 -16.17 17.55 -2.41
C ASN A 98 -16.35 19.01 -2.00
#